data_AF-A0A960K6N7-F1
#
_entry.id   AF-A0A960K6N7-F1
#
_cell.length_a   1.000
_cell.length_b   1.000
_cell.length_c   1.000
_cell.angle_alpha   90.00
_cell.angle_beta   90.00
_cell.angle_gamma   90.00
#
_symmetry.space_group_name_H-M   'P 1'
#
loop_
_entity.id
_entity.type
_entity.pdbx_description
1 polymer ?
#
loop_
_entity_poly.entity_id
_entity_poly.type
_entity_poly.pdbx_seq_one_letter_code
_entity_poly.pdbx_strand_id
1 'polypeptide(L)'
;METLLFGLVLIFLLVSFVLEKLPVDVTAFIGLGLLLLFRLVTPQQATAGFGNPAVVTVMMMFILSEGLAQSGAVRRVGFLLLRAAGRKSRLAASALQLRAGGVSAFVSNTATVAIFLPLGLDLAKRYRISPSKLLLPLSYAAIFGGTCTLIGTSTNLLVSALMAEAGLRPLGMFELLRAGSLFFAVGMAFNLWLAPRLLPDRVSQNNLTGKYRMSDYLTELTVPAASDLVGRTVLEEELAEHFRIHLLGILRNRRRIATDLRNT
;
A
#
# COMPACT_ATOMS: atom_id res chain seq x y z
N MET A 1 -12.12 21.65 37.74
CA MET A 1 -13.07 21.52 36.61
C MET A 1 -12.33 21.28 35.30
N GLU A 2 -11.27 22.05 35.02
CA GLU A 2 -10.42 21.91 33.83
C GLU A 2 -9.83 20.50 33.65
N THR A 3 -9.34 19.86 34.71
CA THR A 3 -8.77 18.50 34.65
C THR A 3 -9.80 17.44 34.23
N LEU A 4 -11.06 17.62 34.65
CA LEU A 4 -12.15 16.69 34.32
C LEU A 4 -12.59 16.87 32.86
N LEU A 5 -12.64 18.13 32.41
CA LEU A 5 -12.92 18.48 31.02
C LEU A 5 -11.82 17.95 30.07
N PHE A 6 -10.55 18.11 30.46
CA PHE A 6 -9.41 17.56 29.74
C PHE A 6 -9.50 16.03 29.65
N GLY A 7 -9.81 15.36 30.76
CA GLY A 7 -10.03 13.90 30.78
C GLY A 7 -11.16 13.46 29.84
N LEU A 8 -12.25 14.22 29.77
CA LEU A 8 -13.38 13.93 28.88
C LEU A 8 -12.98 14.07 27.41
N VAL A 9 -12.25 15.12 27.05
CA VAL A 9 -11.72 15.30 25.68
C VAL A 9 -10.76 14.16 25.32
N LEU A 10 -9.93 13.70 26.26
CA LEU A 10 -9.01 12.59 26.05
C LEU A 10 -9.74 11.27 25.82
N ILE A 11 -10.77 10.98 26.63
CA ILE A 11 -11.63 9.80 26.46
C ILE A 11 -12.36 9.85 25.12
N PHE A 12 -12.90 11.02 24.75
CA PHE A 12 -13.52 11.21 23.44
C PHE A 12 -12.54 10.88 22.30
N LEU A 13 -11.33 11.44 22.33
CA LEU A 13 -10.30 11.15 21.34
C LEU A 13 -9.96 9.66 21.26
N LEU A 14 -9.77 9.01 22.41
CA LEU A 14 -9.44 7.58 22.47
C LEU A 14 -10.57 6.74 21.86
N VAL A 15 -11.83 7.00 22.23
CA VAL A 15 -12.99 6.31 21.68
C VAL A 15 -13.13 6.58 20.18
N SER A 16 -12.92 7.81 19.73
CA SER A 16 -12.97 8.17 18.31
C SER A 16 -11.87 7.49 17.49
N PHE A 17 -10.65 7.38 18.02
CA PHE A 17 -9.57 6.65 17.36
C PHE A 17 -9.84 5.14 17.29
N VAL A 18 -10.47 4.55 18.30
CA VAL A 18 -10.85 3.12 18.27
C VAL A 18 -12.00 2.86 17.29
N LEU A 19 -12.96 3.79 17.20
CA LEU A 19 -14.13 3.64 16.32
C LEU A 19 -13.83 3.96 14.86
N GLU A 20 -12.75 4.71 14.57
CA GLU A 20 -12.30 5.10 13.22
C GLU A 20 -13.41 5.64 12.29
N LYS A 21 -14.47 6.25 12.85
CA LYS A 21 -15.61 6.78 12.06
C LYS A 21 -15.21 7.96 11.16
N LEU A 22 -14.19 8.71 11.58
CA LEU A 22 -13.60 9.82 10.84
C LEU A 22 -12.12 9.51 10.61
N PRO A 23 -11.49 10.05 9.55
CA PRO A 23 -10.05 9.96 9.36
C PRO A 23 -9.29 10.42 10.62
N VAL A 24 -8.17 9.76 10.90
CA VAL A 24 -7.38 9.97 12.13
C VAL A 24 -6.97 11.44 12.25
N ASP A 25 -6.53 12.05 11.16
CA ASP A 25 -6.15 13.45 11.04
C ASP A 25 -7.33 14.40 11.35
N VAL A 26 -8.52 14.11 10.83
CA VAL A 26 -9.74 14.89 11.14
C VAL A 26 -10.09 14.79 12.63
N THR A 27 -10.04 13.58 13.19
CA THR A 27 -10.27 13.35 14.62
C THR A 27 -9.26 14.12 15.49
N ALA A 28 -7.99 14.13 15.10
CA ALA A 28 -6.94 14.87 15.81
C ALA A 28 -7.18 16.40 15.78
N PHE A 29 -7.56 16.97 14.63
CA PHE A 29 -7.90 18.40 14.52
C PHE A 29 -9.15 18.77 15.32
N ILE A 30 -10.18 17.90 15.35
CA ILE A 30 -11.35 18.10 16.21
C ILE A 30 -10.93 18.14 17.68
N GLY A 31 -10.09 17.19 18.12
CA GLY A 31 -9.55 17.19 19.49
C GLY A 31 -8.80 18.47 19.83
N LEU A 32 -7.90 18.92 18.96
CA LEU A 32 -7.18 20.18 19.13
C LEU A 32 -8.12 21.38 19.21
N GLY A 33 -9.15 21.41 18.35
CA GLY A 33 -10.21 22.42 18.35
C GLY A 33 -11.01 22.43 19.65
N LEU A 34 -11.36 21.27 20.20
CA LEU A 34 -12.03 21.16 21.51
C LEU A 34 -11.13 21.67 22.65
N LEU A 35 -9.84 21.33 22.64
CA LEU A 35 -8.89 21.82 23.65
C LEU A 35 -8.77 23.36 23.61
N LEU A 36 -8.77 23.96 22.42
CA LEU A 36 -8.76 25.42 22.24
C LEU A 36 -10.08 26.08 22.63
N LEU A 37 -11.22 25.50 22.21
CA LEU A 37 -12.57 26.02 22.50
C LEU A 37 -12.80 26.10 24.01
N PHE A 38 -12.37 25.07 24.73
CA PHE A 38 -12.47 25.00 26.17
C PHE A 38 -11.33 25.73 26.92
N ARG A 39 -10.44 26.41 26.19
CA ARG A 39 -9.28 27.14 26.73
C ARG A 39 -8.38 26.28 27.62
N LEU A 40 -8.32 24.96 27.36
CA LEU A 40 -7.43 24.03 28.05
C LEU A 40 -5.98 24.17 27.58
N VAL A 41 -5.77 24.71 26.37
CA VAL A 41 -4.46 25.03 25.80
C VAL A 41 -4.49 26.41 25.16
N THR A 42 -3.35 27.10 25.18
CA THR A 42 -3.16 28.36 24.45
C THR A 42 -2.92 28.11 22.96
N PRO A 43 -3.17 29.10 22.07
CA PRO A 43 -2.85 28.97 20.64
C PRO A 43 -1.38 28.60 20.39
N GLN A 44 -0.46 29.12 21.21
CA GLN A 44 0.96 28.81 21.13
C GLN A 44 1.26 27.35 21.50
N GLN A 45 0.60 26.83 22.54
CA GLN A 45 0.73 25.41 22.92
C GLN A 45 0.10 24.48 21.88
N ALA A 46 -1.03 24.87 21.28
CA ALA A 46 -1.69 24.10 20.24
C ALA A 46 -0.82 23.97 18.97
N THR A 47 -0.01 24.98 18.65
CA THR A 47 0.87 24.95 17.48
C THR A 47 2.29 24.44 17.77
N ALA A 48 2.68 24.34 19.04
CA ALA A 48 4.02 23.91 19.45
C ALA A 48 4.42 22.54 18.88
N GLY A 49 3.46 21.62 18.74
CA GLY A 49 3.70 20.30 18.16
C GLY A 49 4.16 20.32 16.69
N PHE A 50 3.76 21.32 15.90
CA PHE A 50 4.16 21.43 14.49
C PHE A 50 5.60 21.91 14.32
N GLY A 51 6.13 22.65 15.29
CA GLY A 51 7.53 23.11 15.32
C GLY A 51 8.50 22.11 15.94
N ASN A 52 8.01 20.94 16.36
CA ASN A 52 8.82 19.95 17.05
C ASN A 52 9.88 19.34 16.09
N PRO A 53 11.19 19.45 16.40
CA PRO A 53 12.26 18.91 15.55
C PRO A 53 12.14 17.41 15.29
N ALA A 54 11.59 16.65 16.24
CA ALA A 54 11.35 15.23 16.13
C ALA A 54 10.25 14.93 15.10
N VAL A 55 9.16 15.73 15.07
CA VAL A 55 8.12 15.65 14.03
C VAL A 55 8.69 15.96 12.64
N VAL A 56 9.53 16.99 12.52
CA VAL A 56 10.22 17.33 11.26
C VAL A 56 11.15 16.19 10.81
N THR A 57 11.89 15.59 11.73
CA THR A 57 12.78 14.46 11.42
C THR A 57 12.00 13.27 10.89
N VAL A 58 10.87 12.94 11.52
CA VAL A 58 9.97 11.86 11.06
C VAL A 58 9.43 12.18 9.66
N MET A 59 8.99 13.41 9.41
CA MET A 59 8.54 13.84 8.08
C MET A 59 9.62 13.64 7.01
N MET A 60 10.87 14.03 7.30
CA MET A 60 11.99 13.84 6.38
C MET A 60 12.30 12.35 6.15
N MET A 61 12.24 11.52 7.19
CA MET A 61 12.44 10.07 7.07
C MET A 61 11.34 9.39 6.24
N PHE A 62 10.08 9.87 6.34
CA PHE A 62 9.01 9.41 5.44
C PHE A 62 9.27 9.82 3.99
N ILE A 63 9.67 11.08 3.74
CA ILE A 63 10.02 11.54 2.39
C ILE A 63 11.15 10.70 1.80
N LEU A 64 12.18 10.38 2.59
CA LEU A 64 13.29 9.52 2.16
C LEU A 64 12.81 8.09 1.86
N SER A 65 12.01 7.49 2.75
CA SER A 65 11.44 6.15 2.55
C SER A 65 10.59 6.09 1.27
N GLU A 66 9.74 7.09 1.07
CA GLU A 66 8.86 7.15 -0.10
C GLU A 66 9.63 7.46 -1.39
N GLY A 67 10.61 8.36 -1.34
CA GLY A 67 11.52 8.64 -2.45
C GLY A 67 12.32 7.40 -2.87
N LEU A 68 12.78 6.61 -1.91
CA LEU A 68 13.44 5.32 -2.18
C LEU A 68 12.49 4.33 -2.84
N ALA A 69 11.23 4.26 -2.39
CA ALA A 69 10.20 3.43 -3.01
C ALA A 69 9.90 3.85 -4.46
N GLN A 70 9.72 5.15 -4.70
CA GLN A 70 9.40 5.72 -6.02
C GLN A 70 10.58 5.68 -7.01
N SER A 71 11.83 5.72 -6.53
CA SER A 71 13.03 5.62 -7.38
C SER A 71 13.11 4.32 -8.20
N GLY A 72 12.32 3.31 -7.82
CA GLY A 72 12.33 1.99 -8.43
C GLY A 72 13.59 1.17 -8.11
N ALA A 73 14.55 1.69 -7.34
CA ALA A 73 15.73 0.94 -6.91
C ALA A 73 15.33 -0.34 -6.17
N VAL A 74 14.38 -0.22 -5.25
CA VAL A 74 13.84 -1.35 -4.49
C VAL A 74 13.07 -2.33 -5.36
N ARG A 75 12.30 -1.83 -6.33
CA ARG A 75 11.61 -2.66 -7.32
C ARG A 75 12.61 -3.46 -8.17
N ARG A 76 13.72 -2.86 -8.60
CA ARG A 76 14.80 -3.57 -9.32
C ARG A 76 15.44 -4.67 -8.47
N VAL A 77 15.73 -4.39 -7.19
CA VAL A 77 16.25 -5.39 -6.24
C VAL A 77 15.25 -6.53 -6.04
N GLY A 78 13.96 -6.21 -5.86
CA GLY A 78 12.89 -7.20 -5.77
C GLY A 78 12.82 -8.13 -6.98
N PHE A 79 12.94 -7.58 -8.21
CA PHE A 79 12.98 -8.34 -9.46
C PHE A 79 14.24 -9.18 -9.66
N LEU A 80 15.41 -8.68 -9.27
CA LEU A 80 16.65 -9.46 -9.28
C LEU A 80 16.54 -10.70 -8.37
N LEU A 81 15.93 -10.52 -7.19
CA LEU A 81 15.68 -11.59 -6.24
C LEU A 81 14.61 -12.60 -6.74
N LEU A 82 13.81 -12.27 -7.77
CA LEU A 82 12.76 -13.13 -8.33
C LEU A 82 13.25 -14.22 -9.30
N ARG A 83 14.50 -14.18 -9.77
CA ARG A 83 15.04 -15.13 -10.77
C ARG A 83 15.20 -16.59 -10.32
N ALA A 84 14.76 -16.94 -9.12
CA ALA A 84 14.88 -18.29 -8.55
C ALA A 84 13.53 -18.98 -8.24
N ALA A 85 12.44 -18.63 -8.93
CA ALA A 85 11.15 -19.31 -8.74
C ALA A 85 11.20 -20.75 -9.30
N GLY A 86 11.55 -21.70 -8.45
CA GLY A 86 11.60 -23.12 -8.76
C GLY A 86 10.25 -23.72 -9.16
N ARG A 87 10.27 -24.96 -9.65
CA ARG A 87 9.06 -25.65 -10.15
C ARG A 87 7.96 -25.90 -9.10
N LYS A 88 8.27 -25.86 -7.79
CA LYS A 88 7.33 -26.20 -6.71
C LYS A 88 6.61 -24.96 -6.17
N SER A 89 5.28 -25.02 -6.09
CA SER A 89 4.42 -23.94 -5.59
C SER A 89 4.83 -23.39 -4.21
N ARG A 90 5.11 -24.28 -3.24
CA ARG A 90 5.55 -23.87 -1.89
C ARG A 90 6.88 -23.11 -1.88
N LEU A 91 7.82 -23.47 -2.74
CA LEU A 91 9.11 -22.79 -2.86
C LEU A 91 8.94 -21.40 -3.47
N ALA A 92 8.08 -21.26 -4.49
CA ALA A 92 7.78 -19.96 -5.07
C ALA A 92 7.06 -19.03 -4.07
N ALA A 93 6.09 -19.55 -3.32
CA ALA A 93 5.35 -18.80 -2.31
C ALA A 93 6.24 -18.35 -1.14
N SER A 94 7.13 -19.23 -0.65
CA SER A 94 8.06 -18.90 0.44
C SER A 94 9.11 -17.89 -0.01
N ALA A 95 9.67 -18.06 -1.20
CA ALA A 95 10.63 -17.12 -1.75
C ALA A 95 10.00 -15.74 -1.99
N LEU A 96 8.75 -15.67 -2.45
CA LEU A 96 8.02 -14.41 -2.58
C LEU A 96 7.92 -13.68 -1.22
N GLN A 97 7.46 -14.39 -0.18
CA GLN A 97 7.30 -13.84 1.17
C GLN A 97 8.63 -13.40 1.78
N LEU A 98 9.69 -14.19 1.66
CA LEU A 98 11.02 -13.85 2.20
C LEU A 98 11.56 -12.58 1.54
N ARG A 99 11.39 -12.47 0.23
CA ARG A 99 11.89 -11.34 -0.55
C ARG A 99 11.08 -10.07 -0.27
N ALA A 100 9.76 -10.20 -0.13
CA ALA A 100 8.91 -9.10 0.30
C ALA A 100 9.27 -8.63 1.71
N GLY A 101 9.45 -9.55 2.66
CA GLY A 101 9.89 -9.21 4.02
C GLY A 101 11.24 -8.49 4.04
N GLY A 102 12.23 -8.99 3.31
CA GLY A 102 13.54 -8.33 3.19
C GLY A 102 13.46 -6.94 2.56
N VAL A 103 12.57 -6.74 1.58
CA VAL A 103 12.32 -5.42 0.99
C VAL A 103 11.59 -4.50 1.97
N SER A 104 10.60 -5.01 2.71
CA SER A 104 9.84 -4.24 3.69
C SER A 104 10.69 -3.73 4.85
N ALA A 105 11.84 -4.36 5.10
CA ALA A 105 12.83 -3.84 6.04
C ALA A 105 13.43 -2.48 5.59
N PHE A 106 13.17 -1.99 4.38
CA PHE A 106 13.67 -0.69 3.91
C PHE A 106 12.60 0.19 3.27
N VAL A 107 11.39 -0.35 3.12
CA VAL A 107 10.27 0.31 2.44
C VAL A 107 9.00 0.05 3.23
N SER A 108 8.08 1.01 3.21
CA SER A 108 6.79 0.87 3.88
C SER A 108 6.08 -0.45 3.50
N ASN A 109 5.42 -1.05 4.48
CA ASN A 109 4.69 -2.30 4.31
C ASN A 109 3.70 -2.23 3.12
N THR A 110 3.00 -1.11 2.98
CA THR A 110 2.02 -0.86 1.92
C THR A 110 2.66 -0.86 0.53
N ALA A 111 3.76 -0.11 0.34
CA ALA A 111 4.46 -0.06 -0.94
C ALA A 111 5.07 -1.43 -1.30
N THR A 112 5.63 -2.14 -0.32
CA THR A 112 6.13 -3.50 -0.51
C THR A 112 5.03 -4.43 -1.02
N VAL A 113 3.88 -4.48 -0.34
CA VAL A 113 2.77 -5.33 -0.78
C VAL A 113 2.31 -4.94 -2.19
N ALA A 114 2.21 -3.65 -2.51
CA ALA A 114 1.82 -3.19 -3.84
C ALA A 114 2.80 -3.66 -4.95
N ILE A 115 4.11 -3.61 -4.68
CA ILE A 115 5.16 -4.07 -5.61
C ILE A 115 5.06 -5.59 -5.86
N PHE A 116 4.79 -6.38 -4.82
CA PHE A 116 4.77 -7.85 -4.89
C PHE A 116 3.38 -8.45 -5.20
N LEU A 117 2.31 -7.67 -5.08
CA LEU A 117 0.94 -8.06 -5.38
C LEU A 117 0.75 -8.67 -6.79
N PRO A 118 1.20 -8.03 -7.89
CA PRO A 118 1.01 -8.61 -9.23
C PRO A 118 1.68 -9.98 -9.36
N LEU A 119 2.88 -10.12 -8.81
CA LEU A 119 3.62 -11.39 -8.79
C LEU A 119 2.91 -12.46 -7.96
N GLY A 120 2.33 -12.06 -6.84
CA GLY A 120 1.52 -12.96 -6.02
C GLY A 120 0.29 -13.46 -6.77
N LEU A 121 -0.39 -12.58 -7.53
CA LEU A 121 -1.53 -12.95 -8.37
C LEU A 121 -1.12 -13.91 -9.50
N ASP A 122 0.02 -13.66 -10.15
CA ASP A 122 0.53 -14.53 -11.22
C ASP A 122 0.90 -15.92 -10.71
N LEU A 123 1.53 -16.01 -9.54
CA LEU A 123 1.84 -17.29 -8.89
C LEU A 123 0.57 -18.04 -8.47
N ALA A 124 -0.43 -17.32 -7.95
CA ALA A 124 -1.72 -17.91 -7.60
C ALA A 124 -2.40 -18.54 -8.82
N LYS A 125 -2.40 -17.86 -9.97
CA LYS A 125 -2.90 -18.40 -11.24
C LYS A 125 -2.09 -19.60 -11.73
N ARG A 126 -0.75 -19.47 -11.78
CA ARG A 126 0.16 -20.49 -12.29
C ARG A 126 0.03 -21.81 -11.54
N TYR A 127 -0.10 -21.75 -10.21
CA TYR A 127 -0.19 -22.94 -9.36
C TYR A 127 -1.63 -23.31 -8.98
N ARG A 128 -2.63 -22.61 -9.53
CA ARG A 128 -4.06 -22.78 -9.25
C ARG A 128 -4.39 -22.72 -7.74
N ILE A 129 -3.79 -21.81 -7.00
CA ILE A 129 -4.02 -21.59 -5.57
C ILE A 129 -4.92 -20.36 -5.38
N SER A 130 -5.76 -20.34 -4.34
CA SER A 130 -6.52 -19.13 -4.00
C SER A 130 -5.55 -17.98 -3.68
N PRO A 131 -5.71 -16.79 -4.30
CA PRO A 131 -4.86 -15.65 -4.03
C PRO A 131 -4.81 -15.25 -2.55
N SER A 132 -5.89 -15.45 -1.80
CA SER A 132 -5.94 -15.20 -0.36
C SER A 132 -4.84 -15.96 0.42
N LYS A 133 -4.53 -17.20 0.01
CA LYS A 133 -3.48 -18.04 0.60
C LYS A 133 -2.05 -17.61 0.23
N LEU A 134 -1.90 -16.66 -0.68
CA LEU A 134 -0.59 -16.13 -1.10
C LEU A 134 -0.41 -14.67 -0.67
N LEU A 135 -1.44 -13.85 -0.87
CA LEU A 135 -1.41 -12.41 -0.62
C LEU A 135 -1.52 -12.06 0.85
N LEU A 136 -2.31 -12.80 1.65
CA LEU A 136 -2.39 -12.52 3.08
C LEU A 136 -1.07 -12.87 3.81
N PRO A 137 -0.44 -14.04 3.57
CA PRO A 137 0.90 -14.32 4.11
C PRO A 137 1.97 -13.34 3.60
N LEU A 138 1.86 -12.87 2.34
CA LEU A 138 2.72 -11.81 1.80
C LEU A 138 2.61 -10.53 2.62
N SER A 139 1.40 -10.07 2.95
CA SER A 139 1.18 -8.89 3.79
C SER A 139 1.77 -9.05 5.18
N TYR A 140 1.61 -10.22 5.81
CA TYR A 140 2.25 -10.49 7.10
C TYR A 140 3.78 -10.51 7.01
N ALA A 141 4.33 -11.11 5.95
CA ALA A 141 5.78 -11.11 5.73
C ALA A 141 6.33 -9.69 5.57
N ALA A 142 5.60 -8.79 4.89
CA ALA A 142 5.96 -7.38 4.81
C ALA A 142 5.94 -6.73 6.20
N ILE A 143 4.87 -6.92 6.99
CA ILE A 143 4.79 -6.39 8.37
C ILE A 143 5.97 -6.84 9.22
N PHE A 144 6.28 -8.15 9.23
CA PHE A 144 7.41 -8.67 9.99
C PHE A 144 8.75 -8.15 9.48
N GLY A 145 8.88 -7.92 8.19
CA GLY A 145 10.08 -7.32 7.60
C GLY A 145 10.27 -5.87 8.05
N GLY A 146 9.20 -5.08 8.03
CA GLY A 146 9.23 -3.67 8.42
C GLY A 146 9.61 -3.43 9.87
N THR A 147 9.39 -4.40 10.77
CA THR A 147 9.81 -4.26 12.18
C THR A 147 11.32 -4.42 12.39
N CYS A 148 12.07 -4.89 11.39
CA CYS A 148 13.50 -5.17 11.52
C CYS A 148 14.39 -3.92 11.49
N THR A 149 13.89 -2.78 11.00
CA THR A 149 14.68 -1.55 10.88
C THR A 149 13.89 -0.33 11.33
N LEU A 150 14.62 0.77 11.54
CA LEU A 150 14.04 2.05 11.89
C LEU A 150 13.08 2.59 10.81
N ILE A 151 13.47 2.51 9.54
CA ILE A 151 12.68 3.08 8.42
C ILE A 151 11.56 2.17 7.92
N GLY A 152 11.54 0.89 8.34
CA GLY A 152 10.55 -0.07 7.84
C GLY A 152 9.11 0.26 8.25
N THR A 153 8.90 0.96 9.37
CA THR A 153 7.56 1.42 9.79
C THR A 153 7.56 2.83 10.37
N SER A 154 6.43 3.51 10.17
CA SER A 154 6.10 4.82 10.76
C SER A 154 6.23 4.84 12.29
N THR A 155 5.83 3.75 12.94
CA THR A 155 5.84 3.63 14.39
C THR A 155 7.26 3.64 14.95
N ASN A 156 8.21 2.97 14.29
CA ASN A 156 9.61 2.96 14.72
C ASN A 156 10.23 4.36 14.63
N LEU A 157 9.92 5.10 13.55
CA LEU A 157 10.35 6.49 13.38
C LEU A 157 9.78 7.39 14.48
N LEU A 158 8.49 7.24 14.79
CA LEU A 158 7.83 8.01 15.85
C LEU A 158 8.45 7.73 17.22
N VAL A 159 8.68 6.46 17.56
CA VAL A 159 9.31 6.08 18.84
C VAL A 159 10.71 6.67 18.94
N SER A 160 11.52 6.58 17.87
CA SER A 160 12.87 7.16 17.85
C SER A 160 12.85 8.68 18.04
N ALA A 161 11.86 9.36 17.47
CA ALA A 161 11.65 10.80 17.64
C ALA A 161 11.27 11.16 19.08
N LEU A 162 10.34 10.43 19.69
CA LEU A 162 9.95 10.62 21.09
C LEU A 162 11.10 10.35 22.05
N MET A 163 11.96 9.36 21.77
CA MET A 163 13.18 9.12 22.54
C MET A 163 14.13 10.31 22.48
N ALA A 164 14.35 10.88 21.29
CA ALA A 164 15.19 12.07 21.12
C ALA A 164 14.65 13.27 21.92
N GLU A 165 13.34 13.47 21.91
CA GLU A 165 12.66 14.53 22.65
C GLU A 165 12.77 14.35 24.18
N ALA A 166 12.73 13.11 24.65
CA ALA A 166 12.95 12.76 26.06
C ALA A 166 14.43 12.87 26.51
N GLY A 167 15.34 13.33 25.64
CA GLY A 167 16.77 13.41 25.91
C GLY A 167 17.50 12.06 25.87
N LEU A 168 16.84 11.01 25.36
CA LEU A 168 17.44 9.69 25.16
C LEU A 168 18.12 9.60 23.79
N ARG A 169 19.02 8.64 23.64
CA ARG A 169 19.64 8.36 22.34
C ARG A 169 18.56 7.87 21.35
N PRO A 170 18.42 8.47 20.16
CA PRO A 170 17.53 7.97 19.12
C PRO A 170 17.88 6.53 18.73
N LEU A 171 16.92 5.80 18.17
CA LEU A 171 17.15 4.43 17.71
C LEU A 171 18.11 4.42 16.52
N GLY A 172 19.08 3.51 16.54
CA GLY A 172 19.93 3.22 15.40
C GLY A 172 19.17 2.47 14.31
N MET A 173 19.61 2.64 13.05
CA MET A 173 19.00 2.01 11.86
C MET A 173 18.74 0.50 12.02
N PHE A 174 19.70 -0.22 12.59
CA PHE A 174 19.68 -1.68 12.77
C PHE A 174 19.58 -2.10 14.25
N GLU A 175 19.28 -1.18 15.17
CA GLU A 175 19.14 -1.51 16.59
C GLU A 175 17.97 -2.47 16.83
N LEU A 176 16.90 -2.30 16.04
CA LEU A 176 15.72 -3.17 16.02
C LEU A 176 15.98 -4.54 15.37
N LEU A 177 17.08 -4.70 14.60
CA LEU A 177 17.31 -5.90 13.79
C LEU A 177 17.39 -7.17 14.63
N ARG A 178 17.96 -7.10 15.83
CA ARG A 178 18.10 -8.26 16.70
C ARG A 178 16.76 -8.78 17.20
N ALA A 179 15.89 -7.88 17.67
CA ALA A 179 14.54 -8.27 18.10
C ALA A 179 13.64 -8.57 16.90
N GLY A 180 13.69 -7.72 15.88
CA GLY A 180 12.91 -7.84 14.64
C GLY A 180 13.21 -9.13 13.89
N SER A 181 14.47 -9.57 13.80
CA SER A 181 14.82 -10.83 13.15
C SER A 181 14.23 -12.06 13.85
N LEU A 182 14.08 -12.03 15.17
CA LEU A 182 13.38 -13.09 15.91
C LEU A 182 11.88 -13.10 15.56
N PHE A 183 11.23 -11.93 15.60
CA PHE A 183 9.82 -11.82 15.17
C PHE A 183 9.63 -12.22 13.72
N PHE A 184 10.57 -11.84 12.84
CA PHE A 184 10.57 -12.23 11.44
C PHE A 184 10.70 -13.73 11.27
N ALA A 185 11.64 -14.38 11.96
CA ALA A 185 11.83 -15.83 11.89
C ALA A 185 10.58 -16.59 12.37
N VAL A 186 10.02 -16.21 13.52
CA VAL A 186 8.82 -16.85 14.09
C VAL A 186 7.60 -16.60 13.22
N GLY A 187 7.37 -15.35 12.80
CA GLY A 187 6.26 -14.97 11.94
C GLY A 187 6.34 -15.63 10.56
N MET A 188 7.55 -15.76 10.02
CA MET A 188 7.78 -16.48 8.77
C MET A 188 7.53 -17.98 8.92
N ALA A 189 7.98 -18.60 10.01
CA ALA A 189 7.66 -20.01 10.29
C ALA A 189 6.15 -20.24 10.40
N PHE A 190 5.44 -19.34 11.09
CA PHE A 190 3.97 -19.35 11.16
C PHE A 190 3.32 -19.23 9.77
N ASN A 191 3.76 -18.27 8.95
CA ASN A 191 3.24 -18.05 7.60
C ASN A 191 3.51 -19.23 6.66
N LEU A 192 4.65 -19.92 6.82
CA LEU A 192 5.02 -21.04 5.96
C LEU A 192 4.32 -22.34 6.36
N TRP A 193 4.06 -22.56 7.65
CA TRP A 193 3.54 -23.83 8.15
C TRP A 193 2.06 -23.80 8.52
N LEU A 194 1.60 -22.73 9.17
CA LEU A 194 0.26 -22.62 9.73
C LEU A 194 -0.72 -21.88 8.82
N ALA A 195 -0.30 -20.76 8.23
CA ALA A 195 -1.19 -19.95 7.39
C ALA A 195 -1.81 -20.74 6.22
N PRO A 196 -1.10 -21.63 5.49
CA PRO A 196 -1.72 -22.40 4.40
C PRO A 196 -2.77 -23.41 4.88
N ARG A 197 -2.72 -23.82 6.16
CA ARG A 197 -3.67 -24.76 6.79
C ARG A 197 -4.90 -24.04 7.36
N LEU A 198 -4.70 -22.83 7.89
CA LEU A 198 -5.75 -22.06 8.56
C LEU A 198 -6.57 -21.21 7.58
N LEU A 199 -5.98 -20.78 6.47
CA LEU A 199 -6.62 -19.82 5.58
C LEU A 199 -7.65 -20.51 4.66
N PRO A 200 -8.93 -20.10 4.70
CA PRO A 200 -9.95 -20.61 3.79
C PRO A 200 -9.75 -20.11 2.35
N ASP A 201 -10.19 -20.90 1.38
CA ASP A 201 -10.18 -20.53 -0.04
C ASP A 201 -11.31 -19.53 -0.34
N ARG A 202 -11.14 -18.27 0.10
CA ARG A 202 -12.20 -17.25 -0.01
C ARG A 202 -12.33 -16.63 -1.40
N VAL A 203 -11.36 -16.83 -2.30
CA VAL A 203 -11.35 -16.12 -3.59
C VAL A 203 -11.16 -17.05 -4.78
N SER A 204 -12.22 -17.13 -5.59
CA SER A 204 -12.21 -17.77 -6.92
C SER A 204 -11.34 -16.96 -7.88
N GLN A 205 -10.50 -17.65 -8.65
CA GLN A 205 -9.48 -17.07 -9.54
C GLN A 205 -10.05 -16.12 -10.62
N ASN A 206 -11.36 -16.21 -10.90
CA ASN A 206 -12.03 -15.40 -11.92
C ASN A 206 -12.35 -13.97 -11.48
N ASN A 207 -12.44 -13.65 -10.18
CA ASN A 207 -12.92 -12.34 -9.74
C ASN A 207 -11.82 -11.30 -9.43
N LEU A 208 -10.57 -11.71 -9.17
CA LEU A 208 -9.51 -10.76 -8.78
C LEU A 208 -8.81 -10.12 -9.97
N THR A 209 -8.62 -10.85 -11.08
CA THR A 209 -8.11 -10.22 -12.30
C THR A 209 -9.08 -9.17 -12.84
N GLY A 210 -10.39 -9.32 -12.58
CA GLY A 210 -11.40 -8.29 -12.87
C GLY A 210 -11.44 -7.14 -11.86
N LYS A 211 -11.06 -7.35 -10.60
CA LYS A 211 -11.01 -6.30 -9.55
C LYS A 211 -9.69 -5.52 -9.48
N TYR A 212 -8.57 -6.13 -9.89
CA TYR A 212 -7.22 -5.56 -9.83
C TYR A 212 -6.57 -5.32 -11.19
N ARG A 213 -7.22 -5.70 -12.30
CA ARG A 213 -7.03 -4.90 -13.51
C ARG A 213 -7.49 -3.51 -13.10
N MET A 214 -6.52 -2.60 -12.96
CA MET A 214 -6.71 -1.17 -13.23
C MET A 214 -7.85 -1.05 -14.21
N SER A 215 -8.86 -0.25 -13.87
CA SER A 215 -9.98 0.03 -14.75
C SER A 215 -9.46 0.35 -16.15
N ASP A 216 -9.32 -0.67 -17.00
CA ASP A 216 -9.41 -0.52 -18.43
C ASP A 216 -10.86 -0.09 -18.57
N TYR A 217 -11.08 1.23 -18.51
CA TYR A 217 -12.39 1.82 -18.50
C TYR A 217 -12.95 1.54 -19.90
N LEU A 218 -13.61 0.40 -20.03
CA LEU A 218 -14.25 0.00 -21.26
C LEU A 218 -15.50 0.86 -21.37
N THR A 219 -15.37 1.98 -22.05
CA THR A 219 -16.49 2.83 -22.40
C THR A 219 -16.84 2.62 -23.87
N GLU A 220 -18.13 2.58 -24.16
CA GLU A 220 -18.63 2.69 -25.52
C GLU A 220 -18.84 4.17 -25.82
N LEU A 221 -18.23 4.66 -26.90
CA LEU A 221 -18.42 6.03 -27.38
C LEU A 221 -19.32 5.98 -28.62
N THR A 222 -20.45 6.67 -28.55
CA THR A 222 -21.38 6.80 -29.67
C THR A 222 -21.00 8.01 -30.51
N VAL A 223 -20.69 7.79 -31.79
CA VAL A 223 -20.47 8.88 -32.75
C VAL A 223 -21.83 9.45 -33.18
N PRO A 224 -22.14 10.73 -32.87
CA PRO A 224 -23.39 11.36 -33.30
C PRO A 224 -23.44 11.54 -34.81
N ALA A 225 -24.66 11.62 -35.38
CA ALA A 225 -24.85 11.81 -36.82
C ALA A 225 -24.26 13.12 -37.39
N ALA A 226 -24.01 14.11 -36.51
CA ALA A 226 -23.43 15.40 -36.86
C ALA A 226 -21.89 15.46 -36.64
N SER A 227 -21.23 14.33 -36.40
CA SER A 227 -19.79 14.29 -36.14
C SER A 227 -18.97 14.28 -37.43
N ASP A 228 -17.86 15.02 -37.44
CA ASP A 228 -16.88 15.03 -38.54
C ASP A 228 -16.18 13.67 -38.77
N LEU A 229 -16.35 12.74 -37.83
CA LEU A 229 -15.89 11.35 -37.92
C LEU A 229 -16.77 10.48 -38.82
N VAL A 230 -17.95 10.96 -39.25
CA VAL A 230 -18.84 10.23 -40.15
C VAL A 230 -18.22 10.15 -41.55
N GLY A 231 -17.92 8.93 -41.99
CA GLY A 231 -17.33 8.64 -43.30
C GLY A 231 -15.80 8.50 -43.30
N ARG A 232 -15.14 8.73 -42.16
CA ARG A 232 -13.68 8.52 -42.01
C ARG A 232 -13.36 7.15 -41.42
N THR A 233 -12.15 6.66 -41.68
CA THR A 233 -11.67 5.41 -41.06
C THR A 233 -10.92 5.68 -39.77
N VAL A 234 -10.89 4.71 -38.85
CA VAL A 234 -10.21 4.86 -37.55
C VAL A 234 -8.69 5.02 -37.70
N LEU A 235 -8.12 4.48 -38.79
CA LEU A 235 -6.69 4.56 -39.09
C LEU A 235 -6.28 5.92 -39.63
N GLU A 236 -7.14 6.60 -40.40
CA GLU A 236 -6.85 7.92 -40.97
C GLU A 236 -6.79 9.04 -39.92
N GLU A 237 -7.52 8.89 -38.82
CA GLU A 237 -7.63 9.92 -37.77
C GLU A 237 -6.69 9.68 -36.58
N GLU A 238 -5.88 8.61 -36.59
CA GLU A 238 -4.97 8.25 -35.50
C GLU A 238 -5.60 8.39 -34.10
N LEU A 239 -6.89 8.07 -33.98
CA LEU A 239 -7.69 8.34 -32.78
C LEU A 239 -7.06 7.75 -31.51
N ALA A 240 -6.37 6.62 -31.66
CA ALA A 240 -5.65 5.96 -30.58
C ALA A 240 -4.47 6.80 -30.07
N GLU A 241 -3.73 7.45 -30.96
CA GLU A 241 -2.59 8.30 -30.60
C GLU A 241 -3.06 9.66 -30.08
N HIS A 242 -4.01 10.30 -30.78
CA HIS A 242 -4.47 11.65 -30.48
C HIS A 242 -5.19 11.73 -29.12
N PHE A 243 -6.02 10.74 -28.81
CA PHE A 243 -6.81 10.71 -27.57
C PHE A 243 -6.27 9.76 -26.50
N ARG A 244 -5.13 9.09 -26.76
CA ARG A 244 -4.53 8.06 -25.89
C ARG A 244 -5.54 6.99 -25.46
N ILE A 245 -6.41 6.58 -26.38
CA ILE A 245 -7.44 5.55 -26.16
C ILE A 245 -7.05 4.23 -26.84
N HIS A 246 -7.44 3.11 -26.25
CA HIS A 246 -7.23 1.79 -26.86
C HIS A 246 -8.53 1.29 -27.50
N LEU A 247 -8.60 1.27 -28.84
CA LEU A 247 -9.80 0.85 -29.55
C LEU A 247 -9.93 -0.68 -29.58
N LEU A 248 -10.95 -1.21 -28.90
CA LEU A 248 -11.16 -2.67 -28.78
C LEU A 248 -12.11 -3.25 -29.84
N GLY A 249 -12.87 -2.39 -30.53
CA GLY A 249 -13.76 -2.79 -31.61
C GLY A 249 -14.75 -1.71 -31.99
N ILE A 250 -15.38 -1.88 -33.15
CA ILE A 250 -16.40 -0.97 -33.69
C ILE A 250 -17.74 -1.70 -33.73
N LEU A 251 -18.78 -1.07 -33.16
CA LEU A 251 -20.16 -1.54 -33.18
C LEU A 251 -20.95 -0.67 -34.15
N ARG A 252 -21.61 -1.29 -35.13
CA ARG A 252 -22.51 -0.61 -36.07
C ARG A 252 -23.79 -1.43 -36.19
N ASN A 253 -24.95 -0.82 -35.97
CA ASN A 253 -26.25 -1.49 -36.01
C ASN A 253 -26.32 -2.74 -35.11
N ARG A 254 -25.76 -2.65 -33.88
CA ARG A 254 -25.65 -3.77 -32.92
C ARG A 254 -24.90 -5.00 -33.42
N ARG A 255 -24.18 -4.90 -34.54
CA ARG A 255 -23.23 -5.90 -35.01
C ARG A 255 -21.80 -5.39 -34.80
N ARG A 256 -20.96 -6.23 -34.21
CA ARG A 256 -19.53 -5.94 -34.03
C ARG A 256 -18.83 -6.18 -35.36
N ILE A 257 -18.24 -5.13 -35.92
CA ILE A 257 -17.60 -5.17 -37.25
C ILE A 257 -16.11 -5.52 -37.14
N ALA A 258 -15.42 -5.08 -36.09
CA ALA A 258 -13.99 -5.31 -35.93
C ALA A 258 -13.64 -5.79 -34.52
N THR A 259 -12.69 -6.72 -34.44
CA THR A 259 -12.15 -7.26 -33.19
C THR A 259 -10.63 -7.15 -33.22
N ASP A 260 -10.05 -6.54 -32.19
CA ASP A 260 -8.61 -6.46 -31.94
C ASP A 260 -7.80 -5.70 -33.02
N LEU A 261 -8.02 -4.38 -33.12
CA LEU A 261 -7.24 -3.46 -33.97
C LEU A 261 -5.86 -3.15 -33.36
N ARG A 262 -5.22 -4.14 -32.75
CA ARG A 262 -3.96 -3.99 -32.01
C ARG A 262 -2.73 -3.78 -32.89
N ASN A 263 -2.85 -3.88 -34.22
CA ASN A 263 -1.69 -3.95 -35.09
C ASN A 263 -1.99 -3.60 -36.57
N THR A 264 -2.70 -2.51 -36.80
CA THR A 264 -2.73 -1.82 -38.11
C THR A 264 -2.47 -0.35 -37.88
#